data_AF-A0A454D271-F1
#
_entry.id   AF-A0A454D271-F1
#
_cell.length_a   1.000
_cell.length_b   1.000
_cell.length_c   1.000
_cell.angle_alpha   90.00
_cell.angle_beta   90.00
_cell.angle_gamma   90.00
#
_symmetry.space_group_name_H-M   'P 1'
#
loop_
_entity.id
_entity.type
_entity.pdbx_description
1 polymer ?
#
loop_
_entity_poly.entity_id
_entity_poly.type
_entity_poly.pdbx_seq_one_letter_code
_entity_poly.pdbx_strand_id
1 'polypeptide(L)'
;MVTALYASILALLLIWLAFQVIKQRRSNKIAYADGGVEALQIARSAQSNASEYVPITLILMALLEYNGASLLWIHLAGIVFVIGRVIHAKGILGEDLKGRITGMKLTFFTMIGLVA
;
A
#
# COMPACT_ATOMS: atom_id res chain seq x y z
N MET A 1 -12.75 -16.03 5.38
CA MET A 1 -12.60 -14.58 5.20
C MET A 1 -11.64 -14.30 4.05
N VAL A 2 -12.17 -13.86 2.92
CA VAL A 2 -11.40 -13.48 1.73
C VAL A 2 -10.51 -12.28 2.03
N THR A 3 -10.99 -11.32 2.82
CA THR A 3 -10.21 -10.13 3.21
C THR A 3 -8.90 -10.50 3.92
N ALA A 4 -8.88 -11.58 4.71
CA ALA A 4 -7.68 -12.03 5.42
C ALA A 4 -6.55 -12.44 4.46
N LEU A 5 -6.88 -13.04 3.31
CA LEU A 5 -5.89 -13.37 2.27
C LEU A 5 -5.20 -12.11 1.75
N TYR A 6 -5.96 -11.08 1.39
CA TYR A 6 -5.41 -9.82 0.90
C TYR A 6 -4.64 -9.06 1.98
N ALA A 7 -5.09 -9.15 3.25
CA ALA A 7 -4.36 -8.60 4.38
C ALA A 7 -2.96 -9.23 4.51
N SER A 8 -2.84 -10.56 4.38
CA SER A 8 -1.54 -11.25 4.41
C SER A 8 -0.63 -10.80 3.26
N ILE A 9 -1.16 -10.69 2.03
CA ILE A 9 -0.39 -10.24 0.86
C ILE A 9 0.11 -8.80 1.05
N LEU A 10 -0.76 -7.90 1.51
CA LEU A 10 -0.40 -6.49 1.72
C LEU A 10 0.53 -6.31 2.92
N ALA A 11 0.47 -7.19 3.93
CA ALA A 11 1.45 -7.22 5.01
C ALA A 11 2.86 -7.54 4.48
N LEU A 12 3.00 -8.49 3.54
CA LEU A 12 4.28 -8.75 2.88
C LEU A 12 4.80 -7.51 2.12
N LEU A 13 3.91 -6.77 1.45
CA LEU A 13 4.27 -5.51 0.80
C LEU A 13 4.77 -4.45 1.80
N LEU A 14 4.06 -4.29 2.93
CA LEU A 14 4.47 -3.37 4.00
C LEU A 14 5.82 -3.75 4.60
N ILE A 15 6.07 -5.04 4.81
CA ILE A 15 7.36 -5.56 5.27
C ILE A 15 8.47 -5.25 4.26
N TRP A 16 8.23 -5.50 2.97
CA TRP A 16 9.19 -5.17 1.92
C TRP A 16 9.53 -3.67 1.88
N LEU A 17 8.52 -2.80 2.01
CA LEU A 17 8.73 -1.34 2.11
C LEU A 17 9.51 -0.94 3.36
N ALA A 18 9.23 -1.57 4.50
CA ALA A 18 9.99 -1.37 5.73
C ALA A 18 11.47 -1.74 5.55
N PHE A 19 11.77 -2.84 4.84
CA PHE A 19 13.14 -3.21 4.51
C PHE A 19 13.85 -2.16 3.65
N GLN A 20 13.15 -1.51 2.70
CA GLN A 20 13.75 -0.41 1.93
C GLN A 20 14.13 0.76 2.84
N VAL A 21 13.27 1.14 3.79
CA VAL A 21 13.60 2.19 4.77
C VAL A 21 14.75 1.79 5.68
N ILE A 22 14.75 0.57 6.21
CA ILE A 22 15.83 0.04 7.07
C ILE A 22 17.16 0.03 6.32
N LYS A 23 17.17 -0.39 5.05
CA LYS A 23 18.37 -0.38 4.20
C LYS A 23 18.96 1.03 4.11
N GLN A 24 18.12 2.03 3.80
CA GLN A 24 18.56 3.43 3.68
C GLN A 24 19.02 4.02 5.02
N ARG A 25 18.37 3.67 6.14
CA ARG A 25 18.83 4.11 7.47
C ARG A 25 20.20 3.55 7.82
N ARG A 26 20.42 2.26 7.56
CA ARG A 26 21.69 1.58 7.85
C ARG A 26 22.83 2.10 6.99
N SER A 27 22.62 2.27 5.68
CA SER A 27 23.66 2.76 4.77
C SER A 27 24.08 4.19 5.09
N ASN A 28 23.14 5.04 5.48
CA ASN A 28 23.40 6.47 5.75
C ASN A 28 23.65 6.77 7.25
N LYS A 29 23.59 5.75 8.12
CA LYS A 29 23.76 5.88 9.59
C LYS A 29 22.79 6.89 10.24
N ILE A 30 21.53 6.89 9.80
CA ILE A 30 20.50 7.84 10.27
C ILE A 30 19.56 7.15 11.26
N ALA A 31 19.57 7.63 12.51
CA ALA A 31 18.72 7.11 13.58
C ALA A 31 17.25 7.59 13.46
N TYR A 32 17.03 8.88 13.25
CA TYR A 32 15.69 9.50 13.28
C TYR A 32 15.39 10.31 12.01
N ALA A 33 14.11 10.56 11.76
CA ALA A 33 13.64 11.29 10.58
C ALA A 33 14.23 10.73 9.28
N ASP A 34 14.66 11.60 8.37
CA ASP A 34 15.29 11.26 7.09
C ASP A 34 16.71 11.81 6.92
N GLY A 35 17.21 12.61 7.87
CA GLY A 35 18.57 13.14 7.86
C GLY A 35 18.96 13.92 6.61
N GLY A 36 18.00 14.44 5.85
CA GLY A 36 18.24 15.12 4.57
C GLY A 36 18.62 14.19 3.42
N VAL A 37 18.54 12.87 3.59
CA VAL A 37 18.84 11.89 2.54
C VAL A 37 17.59 11.63 1.71
N GLU A 38 17.63 12.11 0.47
CA GLU A 38 16.52 11.99 -0.50
C GLU A 38 16.04 10.55 -0.67
N ALA A 39 16.95 9.58 -0.83
CA ALA A 39 16.57 8.17 -0.95
C ALA A 39 15.81 7.63 0.27
N LEU A 40 16.12 8.13 1.48
CA LEU A 40 15.40 7.78 2.70
C LEU A 40 14.04 8.48 2.77
N GLN A 41 13.96 9.74 2.31
CA GLN A 41 12.67 10.46 2.18
C GLN A 41 11.72 9.73 1.23
N ILE A 42 12.21 9.29 0.07
CA ILE A 42 11.44 8.53 -0.93
C ILE A 42 10.97 7.20 -0.35
N ALA A 43 11.89 6.41 0.25
CA ALA A 43 11.53 5.12 0.84
C ALA A 43 10.50 5.26 1.97
N ARG A 44 10.67 6.26 2.84
CA ARG A 44 9.69 6.57 3.91
C ARG A 44 8.35 7.00 3.32
N SER A 45 8.33 7.80 2.26
CA SER A 45 7.09 8.24 1.61
C SER A 45 6.31 7.06 1.02
N ALA A 46 7.01 6.10 0.40
CA ALA A 46 6.40 4.86 -0.08
C ALA A 46 5.79 4.04 1.07
N GLN A 47 6.53 3.88 2.17
CA GLN A 47 6.06 3.12 3.35
C GLN A 47 4.89 3.82 4.04
N SER A 48 4.99 5.12 4.33
CA SER A 48 3.95 5.91 5.02
C SER A 48 2.62 5.84 4.30
N ASN A 49 2.65 6.09 2.98
CA ASN A 49 1.46 5.99 2.16
C ASN A 49 0.86 4.58 2.19
N ALA A 50 1.68 3.53 2.17
CA ALA A 50 1.16 2.17 2.30
C ALA A 50 0.54 1.92 3.68
N SER A 51 1.17 2.36 4.77
CA SER A 51 0.64 2.21 6.12
C SER A 51 -0.62 3.04 6.39
N GLU A 52 -0.85 4.11 5.62
CA GLU A 52 -2.07 4.94 5.73
C GLU A 52 -3.24 4.31 4.97
N TYR A 53 -3.02 3.89 3.71
CA TYR A 53 -4.11 3.42 2.84
C TYR A 53 -4.45 1.93 3.00
N VAL A 54 -3.47 1.07 3.32
CA VAL A 54 -3.71 -0.37 3.44
C VAL A 54 -4.67 -0.71 4.59
N PRO A 55 -4.47 -0.24 5.84
CA PRO A 55 -5.32 -0.63 6.95
C PRO A 55 -6.76 -0.18 6.77
N ILE A 56 -6.99 1.08 6.38
CA ILE A 56 -8.35 1.59 6.20
C ILE A 56 -9.10 0.86 5.08
N THR A 57 -8.41 0.52 3.98
CA THR A 57 -9.03 -0.22 2.88
C THR A 57 -9.35 -1.66 3.28
N LEU A 58 -8.46 -2.33 4.03
CA LEU A 58 -8.73 -3.67 4.56
C LEU A 58 -9.89 -3.68 5.57
N ILE A 59 -10.04 -2.63 6.37
CA ILE A 59 -11.20 -2.46 7.26
C ILE A 59 -12.48 -2.35 6.43
N LEU A 60 -12.50 -1.51 5.39
CA LEU A 60 -13.66 -1.39 4.51
C LEU A 60 -14.00 -2.72 3.81
N MET A 61 -13.00 -3.45 3.31
CA MET A 61 -13.20 -4.78 2.73
C MET A 61 -13.79 -5.76 3.73
N ALA A 62 -13.29 -5.79 4.96
CA ALA A 62 -13.77 -6.71 6.00
C ALA A 62 -15.21 -6.39 6.41
N LEU A 63 -15.54 -5.10 6.54
CA LEU A 63 -16.91 -4.65 6.86
C LEU A 63 -17.89 -5.01 5.74
N LEU A 64 -17.49 -4.82 4.47
CA LEU A 64 -18.31 -5.15 3.33
C LEU A 64 -18.50 -6.67 3.18
N GLU A 65 -17.45 -7.46 3.40
CA GLU A 65 -17.53 -8.94 3.47
C GLU A 65 -18.45 -9.39 4.61
N TYR A 66 -18.36 -8.76 5.79
CA TYR A 66 -19.22 -9.03 6.94
C TYR A 66 -20.70 -8.69 6.67
N ASN A 67 -20.97 -7.62 5.92
CA ASN A 67 -22.32 -7.24 5.49
C ASN A 67 -22.91 -8.16 4.40
N GLY A 68 -22.21 -9.23 4.02
CA GLY A 68 -22.72 -10.23 3.09
C GLY A 68 -22.55 -9.85 1.62
N ALA A 69 -21.65 -8.92 1.28
CA ALA A 69 -21.34 -8.62 -0.11
C ALA A 69 -20.84 -9.86 -0.86
N SER A 70 -21.05 -9.88 -2.17
CA SER A 70 -20.59 -10.99 -3.02
C SER A 70 -19.08 -11.19 -2.88
N LEU A 71 -18.65 -12.43 -2.64
CA LEU A 71 -17.24 -12.78 -2.57
C LEU A 71 -16.48 -12.41 -3.85
N LEU A 72 -17.17 -12.44 -5.00
CA LEU A 72 -16.61 -11.98 -6.28
C LEU A 72 -16.19 -10.51 -6.20
N TRP A 73 -17.04 -9.65 -5.61
CA TRP A 73 -16.73 -8.22 -5.45
C TRP A 73 -15.55 -7.99 -4.52
N ILE A 74 -15.49 -8.73 -3.41
CA ILE A 74 -14.35 -8.64 -2.47
C ILE A 74 -13.05 -9.10 -3.13
N HIS A 75 -13.07 -10.16 -3.94
CA HIS A 75 -11.90 -10.60 -4.69
C HIS A 75 -11.44 -9.59 -5.74
N LEU A 76 -12.38 -9.03 -6.52
CA LEU A 76 -12.07 -8.00 -7.52
C LEU A 76 -11.45 -6.76 -6.87
N ALA A 77 -12.06 -6.26 -5.79
CA ALA A 77 -11.53 -5.14 -5.02
C ALA A 77 -10.12 -5.46 -4.47
N GLY A 78 -9.93 -6.63 -3.86
CA GLY A 78 -8.63 -7.04 -3.32
C GLY A 78 -7.53 -7.14 -4.38
N ILE A 79 -7.83 -7.71 -5.56
CA ILE A 79 -6.86 -7.81 -6.67
C ILE A 79 -6.47 -6.43 -7.18
N VAL A 80 -7.46 -5.59 -7.48
CA VAL A 80 -7.23 -4.22 -7.99
C VAL A 80 -6.42 -3.42 -6.97
N PHE A 81 -6.75 -3.54 -5.69
CA PHE A 81 -6.05 -2.86 -4.62
C PHE A 81 -4.59 -3.31 -4.51
N VAL A 82 -4.31 -4.61 -4.46
CA VAL A 82 -2.94 -5.14 -4.41
C VAL A 82 -2.11 -4.66 -5.60
N ILE A 83 -2.65 -4.75 -6.82
CA ILE A 83 -1.97 -4.27 -8.03
C ILE A 83 -1.69 -2.77 -7.92
N GLY A 84 -2.68 -1.97 -7.53
CA GLY A 84 -2.53 -0.53 -7.32
C GLY A 84 -1.43 -0.20 -6.30
N ARG A 85 -1.38 -0.91 -5.17
CA ARG A 85 -0.37 -0.71 -4.13
C ARG A 85 1.04 -1.08 -4.60
N VAL A 86 1.19 -2.16 -5.36
CA VAL A 86 2.49 -2.57 -5.93
C VAL A 86 2.99 -1.57 -6.97
N ILE A 87 2.11 -1.14 -7.89
CA ILE A 87 2.44 -0.13 -8.90
C ILE A 87 2.82 1.20 -8.23
N HIS A 88 2.05 1.64 -7.25
CA HIS A 88 2.31 2.87 -6.51
C HIS A 88 3.67 2.83 -5.79
N ALA A 89 3.93 1.74 -5.06
CA ALA A 89 5.16 1.57 -4.29
C ALA A 89 6.40 1.56 -5.20
N LYS A 90 6.35 0.81 -6.30
CA LYS A 90 7.43 0.80 -7.30
C LYS A 90 7.58 2.17 -7.98
N GLY A 91 6.48 2.86 -8.26
CA GLY A 91 6.49 4.21 -8.83
C GLY A 91 7.16 5.23 -7.91
N ILE A 92 6.93 5.17 -6.59
CA ILE A 92 7.64 6.05 -5.65
C ILE A 92 9.13 5.69 -5.60
N LEU A 93 9.46 4.41 -5.39
CA LEU A 93 10.85 3.97 -5.21
C LEU A 93 11.72 4.14 -6.47
N GLY A 94 11.11 4.07 -7.66
CA GLY A 94 11.78 4.31 -8.94
C GLY A 94 11.57 5.72 -9.48
N GLU A 95 10.99 6.63 -8.68
CA GLU A 95 10.70 8.02 -9.06
C GLU A 95 9.84 8.17 -10.34
N ASP A 96 9.10 7.12 -10.72
CA ASP A 96 8.18 7.12 -11.84
C ASP A 96 6.84 7.76 -11.46
N LEU A 97 6.65 9.00 -11.90
CA LEU A 97 5.43 9.77 -11.68
C LEU A 97 4.18 9.08 -12.24
N LYS A 98 4.28 8.38 -13.38
CA LYS A 98 3.11 7.71 -13.98
C LYS A 98 2.67 6.53 -13.11
N GLY A 99 3.60 5.71 -12.63
CA GLY A 99 3.35 4.64 -11.67
C GLY A 99 2.70 5.17 -10.38
N ARG A 100 3.18 6.30 -9.86
CA ARG A 100 2.58 6.95 -8.68
C ARG A 100 1.13 7.34 -8.92
N ILE A 101 0.84 8.05 -10.00
CA ILE A 101 -0.52 8.52 -10.29
C ILE A 101 -1.47 7.35 -10.54
N THR A 102 -1.06 6.38 -11.36
CA THR A 102 -1.88 5.22 -11.70
C THR A 102 -2.17 4.36 -10.47
N GLY A 103 -1.17 4.10 -9.63
CA GLY A 103 -1.36 3.33 -8.40
C GLY A 103 -2.30 4.01 -7.39
N MET A 104 -2.23 5.35 -7.28
CA MET A 104 -3.18 6.10 -6.44
C MET A 104 -4.60 6.08 -7.01
N LYS A 105 -4.78 6.22 -8.32
CA LYS A 105 -6.11 6.12 -8.96
C LYS A 105 -6.77 4.78 -8.68
N LEU A 106 -6.02 3.67 -8.78
CA LEU A 106 -6.53 2.33 -8.46
C LEU A 106 -6.86 2.18 -6.96
N THR A 107 -6.04 2.78 -6.09
CA THR A 107 -6.29 2.81 -4.64
C THR A 107 -7.62 3.51 -4.34
N PHE A 108 -7.81 4.73 -4.86
CA PHE A 108 -9.05 5.47 -4.63
C PHE A 108 -10.28 4.84 -5.29
N PHE A 109 -10.13 4.31 -6.50
CA PHE A 109 -11.20 3.57 -7.17
C PHE A 109 -11.68 2.39 -6.31
N THR A 110 -10.74 1.62 -5.75
CA THR A 110 -11.08 0.51 -4.83
C THR A 110 -11.79 1.04 -3.59
N MET A 111 -11.24 2.06 -2.92
CA MET A 111 -11.85 2.60 -1.70
C MET A 111 -13.27 3.11 -1.94
N ILE A 112 -13.51 3.85 -3.03
CA ILE A 112 -14.84 4.34 -3.40
C ILE A 112 -15.79 3.17 -3.66
N GLY A 113 -15.33 2.14 -4.37
CA GLY A 113 -16.14 0.94 -4.63
C GLY A 113 -16.49 0.14 -3.38
N LEU A 114 -15.73 0.29 -2.29
CA LEU A 114 -15.98 -0.39 -1.01
C LEU A 114 -16.89 0.39 -0.05
N VAL A 115 -17.20 1.66 -0.35
CA VAL A 115 -18.07 2.51 0.48
C VAL A 115 -19.56 2.26 0.21
N ALA A 116 -19.91 1.66 -0.93
CA ALA A 116 -21.27 1.33 -1.32
C ALA A 116 -21.75 0.01 -0.69
#